data_AF-A0A3M1YER9-F1
#
_entry.id   AF-A0A3M1YER9-F1
#
_cell.length_a   1.000
_cell.length_b   1.000
_cell.length_c   1.000
_cell.angle_alpha   90.00
_cell.angle_beta   90.00
_cell.angle_gamma   90.00
#
_symmetry.space_group_name_H-M   'P 1'
#
loop_
_entity.id
_entity.type
_entity.pdbx_description
1 polymer ?
#
loop_
_entity_poly.entity_id
_entity_poly.type
_entity_poly.pdbx_seq_one_letter_code
_entity_poly.pdbx_strand_id
1 'polypeptide(L)'
;MRRLKNILFVLSVVFFFACRKDRCENPIPQIEYKDFIKYTDSAKLVISFIDCDGDIGLTQEDTTEDYQYNLFLEYYEKQEGKWVKIEPLVPFYYRIPLLNESGTEEMLQGDIEVVIKP
;
A
#
# COMPACT_ATOMS: atom_id res chain seq x y z
N MET A 1 -9.90 -48.40 26.53
CA MET A 1 -9.42 -47.19 27.27
C MET A 1 -8.05 -46.67 26.80
N ARG A 2 -7.03 -47.53 26.60
CA ARG A 2 -5.67 -47.09 26.21
C ARG A 2 -5.60 -46.41 24.83
N ARG A 3 -6.33 -46.92 23.82
CA ARG A 3 -6.40 -46.29 22.50
C ARG A 3 -7.19 -44.97 22.49
N LEU A 4 -8.22 -44.85 23.33
CA LEU A 4 -8.99 -43.61 23.49
C LEU A 4 -8.17 -42.51 24.16
N LYS A 5 -7.36 -42.85 25.19
CA LYS A 5 -6.40 -41.93 25.81
C LYS A 5 -5.36 -41.42 24.81
N ASN A 6 -4.86 -42.30 23.94
CA ASN A 6 -3.88 -41.91 22.92
C ASN A 6 -4.49 -40.99 21.85
N ILE A 7 -5.75 -41.24 21.43
CA ILE A 7 -6.47 -40.36 20.51
C ILE A 7 -6.73 -38.99 21.16
N LEU A 8 -7.15 -38.96 22.43
CA LEU A 8 -7.39 -37.72 23.16
C LEU A 8 -6.11 -36.89 23.34
N PHE A 9 -4.98 -37.57 23.57
CA PHE A 9 -3.67 -36.93 23.67
C PHE A 9 -3.23 -36.30 22.34
N VAL A 10 -3.42 -37.02 21.22
CA VAL A 10 -3.09 -36.48 19.88
C VAL A 10 -3.99 -35.29 19.53
N LEU A 11 -5.30 -35.35 19.80
CA LEU A 11 -6.22 -34.23 19.58
C LEU A 11 -5.84 -33.01 20.40
N SER A 12 -5.43 -33.21 21.66
CA SER A 12 -4.99 -32.11 22.54
C SER A 12 -3.73 -31.40 22.01
N VAL A 13 -2.79 -32.12 21.40
CA VAL A 13 -1.55 -31.54 20.87
C VAL A 13 -1.81 -30.69 19.62
N VAL A 14 -2.78 -31.06 18.78
CA VAL A 14 -3.12 -30.33 17.54
C VAL A 14 -3.71 -28.94 17.83
N PHE A 15 -4.43 -28.75 18.94
CA PHE A 15 -5.00 -27.44 19.31
C PHE A 15 -3.95 -26.39 19.72
N PHE A 16 -2.73 -26.79 20.11
CA PHE A 16 -1.68 -25.85 20.52
C PHE A 16 -0.85 -25.29 19.37
N PHE A 17 -1.07 -25.74 18.13
CA PHE A 17 -0.37 -25.23 16.94
C PHE A 17 -1.21 -24.26 16.10
N ALA A 18 -2.25 -23.65 16.68
CA ALA A 18 -2.97 -22.56 16.02
C ALA A 18 -2.05 -21.32 15.92
N CYS A 19 -1.25 -21.26 14.86
CA CYS A 19 -0.46 -20.09 14.51
C CYS A 19 -1.42 -18.99 14.05
N ARG A 20 -1.56 -17.93 14.84
CA ARG A 20 -2.25 -16.72 14.41
C ARG A 20 -1.28 -15.95 13.54
N LYS A 21 -1.62 -15.72 12.26
CA LYS A 21 -0.84 -14.85 11.38
C LYS A 21 -0.70 -13.48 12.06
N ASP A 22 0.53 -13.01 12.25
CA ASP A 22 0.78 -11.67 12.75
C ASP A 22 0.01 -10.69 11.88
N ARG A 23 -0.82 -9.86 12.52
CA ARG A 23 -1.55 -8.80 11.82
C ARG A 23 -0.62 -7.61 11.69
N CYS A 24 -0.62 -7.03 10.50
CA CYS A 24 -0.15 -5.67 10.30
C CYS A 24 -0.99 -4.75 11.22
N GLU A 25 -0.36 -3.93 12.06
CA GLU A 25 -1.07 -3.12 13.09
C GLU A 25 -1.07 -1.61 12.79
N ASN A 26 -0.34 -1.15 11.78
CA ASN A 26 -0.23 0.27 11.45
C ASN A 26 -1.30 0.69 10.43
N PRO A 27 -2.35 1.42 10.83
CA PRO A 27 -3.40 1.86 9.90
C PRO A 27 -2.90 2.91 8.88
N ILE A 28 -1.69 3.45 9.07
CA ILE A 28 -1.11 4.36 8.08
C ILE A 28 -0.40 3.53 7.01
N PRO A 29 -0.77 3.66 5.71
CA PRO A 29 -0.11 2.96 4.64
C PRO A 29 1.39 3.21 4.63
N GLN A 30 2.17 2.13 4.65
CA GLN A 30 3.61 2.18 4.50
C GLN A 30 3.95 2.10 3.02
N ILE A 31 4.84 2.97 2.54
CA ILE A 31 5.31 2.98 1.17
C ILE A 31 6.82 2.86 1.09
N GLU A 32 7.30 2.17 0.07
CA GLU A 32 8.73 2.04 -0.23
C GLU A 32 9.00 2.29 -1.71
N TYR A 33 10.16 2.90 -2.00
CA TYR A 33 10.67 2.96 -3.36
C TYR A 33 10.95 1.55 -3.87
N LYS A 34 10.38 1.20 -5.03
CA LYS A 34 10.62 -0.08 -5.68
C LYS A 34 11.48 0.05 -6.94
N ASP A 35 11.07 0.90 -7.88
CA ASP A 35 11.79 1.06 -9.15
C ASP A 35 11.51 2.42 -9.81
N PHE A 36 12.42 2.84 -10.70
CA PHE A 36 12.25 4.01 -11.56
C PHE A 36 12.75 3.70 -12.98
N ILE A 37 11.80 3.51 -13.89
CA ILE A 37 12.05 3.10 -15.26
C ILE A 37 11.94 4.33 -16.17
N LYS A 38 13.02 4.65 -16.87
CA LYS A 38 13.05 5.75 -17.84
C LYS A 38 12.68 5.24 -19.23
N TYR A 39 11.77 5.94 -19.88
CA TYR A 39 11.43 5.80 -21.30
C TYR A 39 11.92 7.04 -22.07
N THR A 40 11.71 7.05 -23.39
CA THR A 40 12.15 8.16 -24.25
C THR A 40 11.42 9.47 -23.94
N ASP A 41 10.13 9.40 -23.61
CA ASP A 41 9.22 10.56 -23.44
C ASP A 41 8.52 10.59 -22.07
N SER A 42 8.88 9.67 -21.18
CA SER A 42 8.20 9.46 -19.91
C SER A 42 9.08 8.68 -18.95
N ALA A 43 8.67 8.60 -17.69
CA ALA A 43 9.25 7.69 -16.72
C ALA A 43 8.14 7.02 -15.92
N LYS A 44 8.38 5.81 -15.44
CA LYS A 44 7.48 5.10 -14.52
C LYS A 44 8.15 4.97 -13.16
N LEU A 45 7.50 5.50 -12.13
CA LEU A 45 7.86 5.27 -10.73
C LEU A 45 6.98 4.14 -10.20
N VAL A 46 7.63 3.16 -9.55
CA VAL A 46 6.95 2.04 -8.89
C VAL A 46 7.17 2.18 -7.38
N ILE A 47 6.07 2.20 -6.63
CA ILE A 47 6.03 2.35 -5.18
C ILE A 47 5.37 1.10 -4.62
N SER A 48 6.05 0.33 -3.77
CA SER A 48 5.38 -0.76 -3.04
C SER A 48 4.66 -0.20 -1.83
N PHE A 49 3.48 -0.75 -1.50
CA PHE A 49 2.73 -0.34 -0.33
C PHE A 49 2.26 -1.53 0.51
N ILE A 50 2.07 -1.28 1.80
CA ILE A 50 1.37 -2.13 2.75
C ILE A 50 0.37 -1.26 3.50
N ASP A 51 -0.90 -1.66 3.48
CA ASP A 51 -2.00 -1.00 4.14
C ASP A 51 -2.72 -2.02 5.05
N CYS A 52 -2.70 -1.80 6.36
CA CYS A 52 -3.00 -2.86 7.32
C CYS A 52 -4.49 -3.09 7.56
N ASP A 53 -5.31 -2.03 7.51
CA ASP A 53 -6.77 -2.05 7.66
C ASP A 53 -7.49 -2.02 6.30
N GLY A 54 -6.75 -1.77 5.22
CA GLY A 54 -7.24 -2.00 3.86
C GLY A 54 -8.17 -0.92 3.36
N ASP A 55 -8.09 0.29 3.90
CA ASP A 55 -8.93 1.42 3.51
C ASP A 55 -8.25 2.36 2.50
N ILE A 56 -7.08 1.98 1.96
CA ILE A 56 -6.38 2.77 0.95
C ILE A 56 -7.25 2.99 -0.30
N GLY A 57 -7.31 4.26 -0.70
CA GLY A 57 -8.00 4.68 -1.90
C GLY A 57 -9.06 5.74 -1.63
N LEU A 58 -9.78 6.13 -2.67
CA LEU A 58 -10.91 7.05 -2.61
C LEU A 58 -12.07 6.46 -3.42
N THR A 59 -13.29 6.59 -2.91
CA THR A 59 -14.51 6.19 -3.61
C THR A 59 -14.81 7.15 -4.76
N GLN A 60 -15.78 6.86 -5.63
CA GLN A 60 -16.19 7.83 -6.67
C GLN A 60 -16.95 9.04 -6.09
N GLU A 61 -17.46 8.93 -4.86
CA GLU A 61 -18.25 9.98 -4.21
C GLU A 61 -17.36 11.05 -3.55
N ASP A 62 -16.11 10.70 -3.24
CA ASP A 62 -15.10 11.57 -2.63
C ASP A 62 -14.61 12.64 -3.61
N THR A 63 -15.43 13.65 -3.87
CA THR A 63 -15.23 14.65 -4.94
C THR A 63 -14.96 16.07 -4.43
N THR A 64 -15.09 16.31 -3.13
CA THR A 64 -14.71 17.60 -2.51
C THR A 64 -13.22 17.86 -2.69
N GLU A 65 -12.80 19.13 -2.74
CA GLU A 65 -11.43 19.55 -3.07
C GLU A 65 -10.35 18.76 -2.30
N ASP A 66 -10.55 18.55 -1.00
CA ASP A 66 -9.61 17.84 -0.11
C ASP A 66 -9.50 16.33 -0.40
N TYR A 67 -10.45 15.75 -1.12
CA TYR A 67 -10.49 14.31 -1.44
C TYR A 67 -10.39 14.04 -2.94
N GLN A 68 -9.80 14.94 -3.72
CA GLN A 68 -9.58 14.69 -5.15
C GLN A 68 -8.40 13.74 -5.40
N TYR A 69 -7.37 13.80 -4.55
CA TYR A 69 -6.12 13.06 -4.68
C TYR A 69 -5.69 12.47 -3.33
N ASN A 70 -5.01 11.33 -3.36
CA ASN A 70 -4.47 10.65 -2.18
C ASN A 70 -3.06 10.08 -2.42
N LEU A 71 -2.45 10.36 -3.57
CA LEU A 71 -1.06 10.08 -3.87
C LEU A 71 -0.40 11.33 -4.44
N PHE A 72 0.60 11.83 -3.74
CA PHE A 72 1.25 13.10 -4.06
C PHE A 72 2.73 12.85 -4.39
N LEU A 73 3.14 13.23 -5.60
CA LEU A 73 4.55 13.23 -5.98
C LEU A 73 5.06 14.67 -6.05
N GLU A 74 6.18 14.91 -5.36
CA GLU A 74 6.89 16.19 -5.41
C GLU A 74 8.19 16.03 -6.19
N TYR A 75 8.47 16.99 -7.08
CA TYR A 75 9.71 16.99 -7.85
C TYR A 75 10.72 17.97 -7.25
N TYR A 76 11.92 17.48 -6.98
CA TYR A 76 13.03 18.29 -6.50
C TYR A 76 14.24 18.15 -7.43
N GLU A 77 14.87 19.29 -7.73
CA GLU A 77 16.13 19.35 -8.45
C GLU A 77 17.26 19.79 -7.52
N LYS A 78 18.45 19.23 -7.70
CA LYS A 78 19.64 19.69 -6.99
C LYS A 78 20.32 20.80 -7.79
N GLN A 79 20.09 22.05 -7.38
CA GLN A 79 20.67 23.25 -7.99
C GLN A 79 21.69 23.85 -7.04
N GLU A 80 22.93 24.05 -7.51
CA GLU A 80 24.03 24.61 -6.72
C GLU A 80 24.23 23.92 -5.34
N GLY A 81 24.00 22.61 -5.29
CA GLY A 81 24.15 21.81 -4.08
C GLY A 81 22.93 21.80 -3.15
N LYS A 82 21.88 22.57 -3.43
CA LYS A 82 20.63 22.62 -2.65
C LYS A 82 19.49 21.93 -3.40
N TRP A 83 18.61 21.25 -2.66
CA TRP A 83 17.36 20.74 -3.22
C TRP A 83 16.35 21.88 -3.36
N VAL A 84 15.86 22.08 -4.58
CA VAL A 84 14.86 23.08 -4.92
C VAL A 84 13.62 22.34 -5.41
N LYS A 85 12.47 22.63 -4.80
CA LYS A 85 11.19 22.09 -5.27
C LYS A 85 10.84 22.74 -6.61
N ILE A 86 10.49 21.91 -7.59
CA ILE A 86 10.05 22.35 -8.91
C ILE A 86 8.54 22.07 -9.00
N GLU A 87 7.78 23.12 -9.30
CA GLU A 87 6.34 23.01 -9.52
C GLU A 87 6.07 22.80 -11.02
N PRO A 88 5.64 21.60 -11.46
CA PRO A 88 5.30 21.34 -12.85
C PRO A 88 4.03 22.10 -13.26
N LEU A 89 3.82 22.29 -14.58
CA LEU A 89 2.60 22.91 -15.12
C LEU A 89 1.31 22.18 -14.70
N VAL A 90 1.41 20.86 -14.56
CA VAL A 90 0.36 19.99 -14.04
C VAL A 90 0.94 19.26 -12.82
N PRO A 91 0.37 19.41 -11.61
CA PRO A 91 0.83 18.70 -10.43
C PRO A 91 0.82 17.19 -10.62
N PHE A 92 1.83 16.50 -10.10
CA PHE A 92 1.89 15.04 -10.10
C PHE A 92 1.06 14.45 -8.94
N TYR A 93 -0.22 14.80 -8.91
CA TYR A 93 -1.18 14.32 -7.94
C TYR A 93 -2.07 13.26 -8.59
N TYR A 94 -2.18 12.12 -7.94
CA TYR A 94 -2.87 10.96 -8.45
C TYR A 94 -3.94 10.50 -7.48
N ARG A 95 -4.94 9.80 -8.02
CA ARG A 95 -6.03 9.22 -7.28
C ARG A 95 -5.92 7.70 -7.35
N ILE A 96 -5.57 7.08 -6.23
CA ILE A 96 -5.72 5.65 -6.01
C ILE A 96 -7.21 5.39 -5.77
N PRO A 97 -7.88 4.56 -6.59
CA PRO A 97 -9.26 4.18 -6.34
C PRO A 97 -9.35 3.33 -5.07
N LEU A 98 -10.52 3.29 -4.44
CA LEU A 98 -10.80 2.33 -3.38
C LEU A 98 -10.46 0.92 -3.88
N LEU A 99 -9.50 0.25 -3.23
CA LEU A 99 -9.06 -1.09 -3.63
C LEU A 99 -9.88 -2.20 -2.95
N ASN A 100 -10.37 -1.92 -1.73
CA ASN A 100 -11.15 -2.84 -0.94
C ASN A 100 -12.63 -2.48 -0.95
N GLU A 101 -13.41 -3.18 -1.79
CA GLU A 101 -14.87 -2.94 -1.91
C GLU A 101 -15.70 -3.75 -0.90
N SER A 102 -15.12 -4.72 -0.18
CA SER A 102 -15.88 -5.57 0.76
C SER A 102 -16.22 -4.85 2.08
N GLY A 103 -15.48 -3.79 2.41
CA GLY A 103 -15.58 -3.09 3.70
C GLY A 103 -15.10 -3.92 4.89
N THR A 104 -14.44 -5.05 4.65
CA THR A 104 -13.78 -5.85 5.69
C THR A 104 -12.36 -5.33 5.91
N GLU A 105 -11.93 -5.20 7.17
CA GLU A 105 -10.55 -4.84 7.49
C GLU A 105 -9.60 -5.95 7.05
N GLU A 106 -8.98 -5.79 5.89
CA GLU A 106 -8.10 -6.76 5.25
C GLU A 106 -6.83 -6.07 4.80
N MET A 107 -5.69 -6.62 5.21
CA MET A 107 -4.39 -6.09 4.82
C MET A 107 -4.23 -6.13 3.29
N LEU A 108 -4.00 -4.98 2.70
CA LEU A 108 -3.65 -4.82 1.29
C LEU A 108 -2.15 -4.62 1.14
N GLN A 109 -1.57 -5.22 0.10
CA GLN A 109 -0.19 -4.99 -0.28
C GLN A 109 -0.06 -5.11 -1.79
N GLY A 110 0.81 -4.30 -2.38
CA GLY A 110 0.98 -4.28 -3.82
C GLY A 110 1.93 -3.20 -4.29
N ASP A 111 1.87 -2.92 -5.59
CA ASP A 111 2.64 -1.87 -6.24
C ASP A 111 1.70 -0.83 -6.83
N ILE A 112 2.04 0.43 -6.62
CA ILE A 112 1.46 1.58 -7.29
C ILE A 112 2.43 1.99 -8.41
N GLU A 113 1.94 2.00 -9.64
CA GLU A 113 2.70 2.43 -10.81
C GLU A 113 2.18 3.78 -11.30
N VAL A 114 3.04 4.79 -11.33
CA VAL A 114 2.70 6.12 -11.87
C VAL A 114 3.60 6.45 -13.05
N VAL A 115 2.98 6.87 -14.16
CA VAL A 115 3.69 7.37 -15.34
C VAL A 115 3.79 8.88 -15.23
N ILE A 116 5.01 9.37 -15.24
CA ILE A 116 5.39 10.78 -15.20
C ILE A 116 5.78 11.18 -16.61
N LYS A 117 5.21 12.28 -17.10
CA LYS A 117 5.58 12.90 -18.37
C LYS A 117 6.23 14.26 -18.11
N PRO A 118 7.31 14.61 -18.84
CA PRO A 118 7.94 15.91 -18.76
C PRO A 118 7.05 17.03 -19.33
#